data_AF-R6WUL2-F1
#
_entry.id   AF-R6WUL2-F1
#
_cell.length_a   1.000
_cell.length_b   1.000
_cell.length_c   1.000
_cell.angle_alpha   90.00
_cell.angle_beta   90.00
_cell.angle_gamma   90.00
#
_symmetry.space_group_name_H-M   'P 1'
#
loop_
_entity.id
_entity.type
_entity.pdbx_description
1 polymer ?
#
loop_
_entity_poly.entity_id
_entity_poly.type
_entity_poly.pdbx_seq_one_letter_code
_entity_poly.pdbx_strand_id
1 'polypeptide(L)'
;MAAKDSYDVLRLIGHGKNSYVSSENVMGTPLIYWLKYHPHLEKERLFQWMRVIAEQLEQFHKCRGKPCYQYVNPYSVIVTEEKELYFLDLGAESNEEMLRKMQQRSVREYFLPREDAYYQRASIALDIYGIGKTYQYLLSETEQEPPLTKREIIKLQKLISKCLDRHSKQVFQKVSDIQKYIPECKKTEHRKNKIFPAVTLLAVVLTVIFLSAGKGQEVVKSKSENEGGQAVQELDEKGKEQGLEFELALLYFLKLQDYEESIRILHQMKGEPAAENLEVIVRSLGGGMVSEQELREALREFEKELEGNNLSEKERCNYYECLLRGYAQLTGEEDKKELLRLGQAYERIAEEVPAELLANMADANEKCGQYEEALRIYERVMEQTEDHREKEVLYEREAQVAVSADMPEKGLEILRKGIQELPESLELRIAYLKQQCEDRSIERAVCMAEIEEVIKELPAILEEKQFQKLMKEYGFRVEGGKVWEEN
;
A
#
# COMPACT_ATOMS: atom_id res chain seq x y z
N MET A 1 6.81 17.35 -24.88
CA MET A 1 6.22 18.66 -24.55
C MET A 1 4.72 18.53 -24.72
N ALA A 2 3.94 18.64 -23.65
CA ALA A 2 2.50 18.83 -23.80
C ALA A 2 2.27 20.16 -24.52
N ALA A 3 1.36 20.20 -25.51
CA ALA A 3 0.98 21.46 -26.14
C ALA A 3 0.39 22.39 -25.07
N LYS A 4 0.83 23.64 -25.04
CA LYS A 4 0.20 24.68 -24.22
C LYS A 4 -1.03 25.13 -24.97
N ASP A 5 -2.20 24.83 -24.41
CA ASP A 5 -3.49 25.21 -24.98
C ASP A 5 -4.10 26.33 -24.15
N SER A 6 -5.07 27.00 -24.75
CA SER A 6 -5.89 28.03 -24.13
C SER A 6 -7.11 27.36 -23.49
N TYR A 7 -7.39 27.69 -22.22
CA TYR A 7 -8.53 27.17 -21.47
C TYR A 7 -9.30 28.32 -20.83
N ASP A 8 -10.63 28.25 -20.85
CA ASP A 8 -11.45 29.13 -20.03
C ASP A 8 -11.47 28.61 -18.58
N VAL A 9 -11.08 29.45 -17.64
CA VAL A 9 -10.94 29.10 -16.23
C VAL A 9 -11.76 30.03 -15.35
N LEU A 10 -12.13 29.54 -14.18
CA LEU A 10 -12.87 30.29 -13.18
C LEU A 10 -11.94 31.27 -12.46
N ARG A 11 -12.33 32.54 -12.46
CA ARG A 11 -11.77 33.58 -11.61
C ARG A 11 -12.75 33.89 -10.49
N LEU A 12 -12.34 33.59 -9.28
CA LEU A 12 -13.16 33.70 -8.08
C LEU A 12 -12.71 34.89 -7.24
N ILE A 13 -13.66 35.75 -6.88
CA ILE A 13 -13.40 36.95 -6.07
C ILE A 13 -14.27 36.89 -4.82
N GLY A 14 -13.62 36.71 -3.67
CA GLY A 14 -14.29 36.66 -2.37
C GLY A 14 -14.65 38.05 -1.84
N HIS A 15 -15.91 38.25 -1.47
CA HIS A 15 -16.39 39.43 -0.75
C HIS A 15 -17.20 39.02 0.49
N GLY A 16 -16.51 38.89 1.63
CA GLY A 16 -17.13 38.50 2.91
C GLY A 16 -17.69 37.07 2.87
N LYS A 17 -19.02 36.93 2.98
CA LYS A 17 -19.69 35.62 2.97
C LYS A 17 -20.03 35.08 1.57
N ASN A 18 -19.89 35.92 0.54
CA ASN A 18 -20.26 35.59 -0.83
C ASN A 18 -19.03 35.67 -1.74
N SER A 19 -19.05 34.93 -2.84
CA SER A 19 -18.04 35.02 -3.89
C SER A 19 -18.70 35.32 -5.23
N TYR A 20 -17.97 36.03 -6.09
CA TYR A 20 -18.32 36.23 -7.49
C TYR A 20 -17.44 35.35 -8.35
N VAL A 21 -17.99 34.86 -9.46
CA VAL A 21 -17.29 34.05 -10.44
C VAL A 21 -17.37 34.73 -11.79
N SER A 22 -16.24 34.78 -12.49
CA SER A 22 -16.15 35.17 -13.90
C SER A 22 -15.26 34.16 -14.62
N SER A 23 -15.40 34.05 -15.93
CA SER A 23 -14.57 33.20 -16.76
C SER A 23 -13.48 34.03 -17.42
N GLU A 24 -12.25 33.54 -17.41
CA GLU A 24 -11.09 34.17 -18.05
C GLU A 24 -10.35 33.13 -18.88
N ASN A 25 -9.81 33.54 -20.02
CA ASN A 25 -9.04 32.66 -20.89
C ASN A 25 -7.56 32.71 -20.53
N VAL A 26 -6.95 31.57 -20.23
CA VAL A 26 -5.53 31.46 -19.86
C VAL A 26 -4.81 30.42 -20.70
N MET A 27 -3.54 30.68 -20.99
CA MET A 27 -2.64 29.67 -21.55
C MET A 27 -2.14 28.76 -20.43
N GLY A 28 -2.23 27.45 -20.60
CA GLY A 28 -1.78 26.52 -19.58
C GLY A 28 -1.77 25.07 -20.01
N THR A 29 -1.63 24.20 -19.02
CA THR A 29 -1.66 22.75 -19.18
C THR A 29 -2.47 22.14 -18.04
N PRO A 30 -3.41 21.23 -18.32
CA PRO A 30 -4.10 20.47 -17.27
C PRO A 30 -3.11 19.81 -16.31
N LEU A 31 -3.39 19.86 -15.01
CA LEU A 31 -2.51 19.39 -13.95
C LEU A 31 -2.09 17.93 -14.16
N ILE A 32 -3.02 17.08 -14.60
CA ILE A 32 -2.75 15.68 -14.98
C ILE A 32 -1.60 15.54 -16.00
N TYR A 33 -1.55 16.40 -17.02
CA TYR A 33 -0.52 16.36 -18.05
C TYR A 33 0.74 17.09 -17.63
N TRP A 34 0.60 18.14 -16.82
CA TRP A 34 1.73 18.88 -16.30
C TRP A 34 2.60 17.99 -15.41
N LEU A 35 1.99 17.24 -14.50
CA LEU A 35 2.68 16.35 -13.56
C LEU A 35 3.49 15.26 -14.26
N LYS A 36 2.98 14.71 -15.36
CA LYS A 36 3.69 13.70 -16.19
C LYS A 36 5.08 14.14 -16.64
N TYR A 37 5.31 15.44 -16.82
CA TYR A 37 6.59 15.97 -17.30
C TYR A 37 7.36 16.74 -16.21
N HIS A 38 6.81 16.86 -15.00
CA HIS A 38 7.40 17.60 -13.89
C HIS A 38 7.22 16.83 -12.56
N PRO A 39 7.86 15.65 -12.43
CA PRO A 39 7.71 14.81 -11.25
C PRO A 39 8.32 15.47 -10.00
N HIS A 40 9.39 16.25 -10.13
CA HIS A 40 9.99 16.92 -8.98
C HIS A 40 9.24 18.22 -8.65
N LEU A 41 8.59 18.27 -7.49
CA LEU A 41 7.83 19.42 -7.01
C LEU A 41 8.41 19.90 -5.67
N GLU A 42 8.71 21.19 -5.58
CA GLU A 42 9.13 21.77 -4.30
C GLU A 42 8.05 21.53 -3.24
N LYS A 43 8.44 21.05 -2.06
CA LYS A 43 7.49 20.73 -0.98
C LYS A 43 6.61 21.93 -0.59
N GLU A 44 7.19 23.12 -0.55
CA GLU A 44 6.44 24.35 -0.30
C GLU A 44 5.38 24.60 -1.37
N ARG A 45 5.72 24.34 -2.63
CA ARG A 45 4.82 24.46 -3.77
C ARG A 45 3.70 23.44 -3.71
N LEU A 46 3.97 22.20 -3.33
CA LEU A 46 2.95 21.17 -3.11
C LEU A 46 1.88 21.66 -2.11
N PHE A 47 2.30 22.10 -0.92
CA PHE A 47 1.34 22.57 0.08
C PHE A 47 0.62 23.84 -0.34
N GLN A 48 1.29 24.73 -1.09
CA GLN A 48 0.65 25.91 -1.68
C GLN A 48 -0.44 25.49 -2.67
N TRP A 49 -0.14 24.57 -3.59
CA TRP A 49 -1.09 24.08 -4.58
C TRP A 49 -2.30 23.40 -3.94
N MET A 50 -2.08 22.58 -2.91
CA MET A 50 -3.18 22.02 -2.13
C MET A 50 -4.08 23.13 -1.55
N ARG A 51 -3.50 24.17 -0.93
CA ARG A 51 -4.31 25.29 -0.40
C ARG A 51 -5.08 26.00 -1.49
N VAL A 52 -4.45 26.31 -2.62
CA VAL A 52 -5.09 27.02 -3.74
C VAL A 52 -6.29 26.23 -4.28
N ILE A 53 -6.17 24.91 -4.43
CA ILE A 53 -7.28 24.05 -4.86
C ILE A 53 -8.43 24.11 -3.84
N ALA A 54 -8.13 23.99 -2.54
CA ALA A 54 -9.14 24.09 -1.49
C ALA A 54 -9.79 25.48 -1.41
N GLU A 55 -9.01 26.56 -1.55
CA GLU A 55 -9.48 27.94 -1.50
C GLU A 55 -10.41 28.26 -2.66
N GLN A 56 -10.04 27.88 -3.89
CA GLN A 56 -10.91 28.07 -5.05
C GLN A 56 -12.21 27.29 -4.89
N LEU A 57 -12.16 26.03 -4.44
CA LEU A 57 -13.36 25.22 -4.25
C LEU A 57 -14.28 25.81 -3.17
N GLU A 58 -13.69 26.29 -2.07
CA GLU A 58 -14.44 26.99 -1.01
C GLU A 58 -15.09 28.28 -1.53
N GLN A 59 -14.37 29.07 -2.33
CA GLN A 59 -14.92 30.28 -2.92
C GLN A 59 -16.05 29.96 -3.91
N PHE A 60 -15.92 28.91 -4.71
CA PHE A 60 -16.95 28.44 -5.62
C PHE A 60 -18.24 28.04 -4.87
N HIS A 61 -18.12 27.32 -3.75
CA HIS A 61 -19.27 26.97 -2.90
C HIS A 61 -20.00 28.19 -2.30
N LYS A 62 -19.34 29.34 -2.20
CA LYS A 62 -19.91 30.62 -1.74
C LYS A 62 -20.51 31.46 -2.87
N CYS A 63 -20.42 31.03 -4.12
CA CYS A 63 -21.08 31.71 -5.22
C CYS A 63 -22.61 31.64 -5.12
N ARG A 64 -23.29 32.58 -5.81
CA ARG A 64 -24.75 32.63 -5.85
C ARG A 64 -25.30 31.28 -6.35
N GLY A 65 -26.30 30.75 -5.64
CA GLY A 65 -26.86 29.42 -5.94
C GLY A 65 -26.18 28.27 -5.20
N LYS A 66 -25.09 28.54 -4.45
CA LYS A 66 -24.30 27.55 -3.70
C LYS A 66 -23.94 26.32 -4.56
N PRO A 67 -23.28 26.55 -5.71
CA PRO A 67 -22.99 25.47 -6.63
C PRO A 67 -21.99 24.48 -6.00
N CYS A 68 -21.96 23.26 -6.53
CA CYS A 68 -20.92 22.26 -6.29
C CYS A 68 -20.20 22.04 -7.61
N TYR A 69 -18.87 21.93 -7.58
CA TYR A 69 -18.03 21.88 -8.77
C TYR A 69 -18.11 20.53 -9.49
N GLN A 70 -18.37 19.46 -8.73
CA GLN A 70 -18.66 18.10 -9.17
C GLN A 70 -17.48 17.34 -9.81
N TYR A 71 -16.55 18.05 -10.46
CA TYR A 71 -15.43 17.47 -11.20
C TYR A 71 -14.07 17.82 -10.58
N VAL A 72 -13.95 17.77 -9.25
CA VAL A 72 -12.68 18.07 -8.56
C VAL A 72 -11.68 16.94 -8.83
N ASN A 73 -10.82 17.12 -9.83
CA ASN A 73 -9.78 16.17 -10.25
C ASN A 73 -8.66 16.89 -11.02
N PRO A 74 -7.53 16.23 -11.32
CA PRO A 74 -6.39 16.86 -12.01
C PRO A 74 -6.64 17.26 -13.48
N TYR A 75 -7.72 16.81 -14.14
CA TYR A 75 -8.07 17.30 -15.48
C TYR A 75 -8.76 18.67 -15.43
N SER A 76 -9.44 18.98 -14.32
CA SER A 76 -10.19 20.23 -14.15
C SER A 76 -9.37 21.35 -13.52
N VAL A 77 -8.08 21.14 -13.28
CA VAL A 77 -7.15 22.14 -12.75
C VAL A 77 -6.13 22.47 -13.83
N ILE A 78 -5.99 23.75 -14.18
CA ILE A 78 -5.04 24.24 -15.17
C ILE A 78 -3.83 24.86 -14.47
N VAL A 79 -2.63 24.47 -14.91
CA VAL A 79 -1.35 25.03 -14.49
C VAL A 79 -0.89 26.04 -15.54
N THR A 80 -0.71 27.30 -15.16
CA THR A 80 -0.17 28.34 -16.07
C THR A 80 1.36 28.30 -16.14
N GLU A 81 1.95 29.12 -17.00
CA GLU A 81 3.42 29.25 -17.09
C GLU A 81 4.05 29.72 -15.77
N GLU A 82 3.34 30.60 -15.05
CA GLU A 82 3.72 31.13 -13.75
C GLU A 82 3.50 30.14 -12.60
N LYS A 83 3.09 28.90 -12.91
CA LYS A 83 2.78 27.82 -11.94
C LYS A 83 1.63 28.17 -11.00
N GLU A 84 0.72 29.01 -11.47
CA GLU A 84 -0.56 29.27 -10.82
C GLU A 84 -1.57 28.20 -11.21
N LEU A 85 -2.51 27.91 -10.30
CA LEU A 85 -3.56 26.93 -10.52
C LEU A 85 -4.89 27.63 -10.68
N TYR A 86 -5.70 27.17 -11.63
CA TYR A 86 -7.08 27.63 -11.81
C TYR A 86 -8.01 26.45 -12.07
N PHE A 87 -9.21 26.48 -11.50
CA PHE A 87 -10.26 25.54 -11.91
C PHE A 87 -10.79 25.89 -13.30
N LEU A 88 -11.05 24.87 -14.10
CA LEU A 88 -11.67 24.97 -15.42
C LEU A 88 -13.09 25.54 -15.33
N ASP A 89 -13.49 26.39 -16.26
CA ASP A 89 -14.89 26.73 -16.42
C ASP A 89 -15.62 25.59 -17.15
N LEU A 90 -16.29 24.74 -16.38
CA LEU A 90 -17.05 23.60 -16.90
C LEU A 90 -18.26 24.02 -17.75
N GLY A 91 -18.69 25.28 -17.67
CA GLY A 91 -19.77 25.83 -18.47
C GLY A 91 -19.34 26.38 -19.83
N ALA A 92 -18.02 26.55 -20.06
CA ALA A 92 -17.50 27.07 -21.32
C ALA A 92 -17.46 25.98 -22.40
N GLU A 93 -17.97 26.27 -23.59
CA GLU A 93 -17.99 25.34 -24.73
C GLU A 93 -16.57 24.93 -25.17
N SER A 94 -15.59 25.83 -25.00
CA SER A 94 -14.17 25.61 -25.29
C SER A 94 -13.57 24.44 -24.50
N ASN A 95 -14.15 24.10 -23.35
CA ASN A 95 -13.66 23.07 -22.43
C ASN A 95 -14.37 21.71 -22.57
N GLU A 96 -15.26 21.55 -23.56
CA GLU A 96 -16.09 20.35 -23.72
C GLU A 96 -15.24 19.07 -23.86
N GLU A 97 -14.09 19.14 -24.54
CA GLU A 97 -13.20 17.98 -24.68
C GLU A 97 -12.68 17.50 -23.31
N MET A 98 -12.29 18.43 -22.44
CA MET A 98 -11.81 18.09 -21.10
C MET A 98 -12.93 17.52 -20.25
N LEU A 99 -14.14 18.07 -20.36
CA LEU A 99 -15.33 17.54 -19.71
C LEU A 99 -15.62 16.09 -20.15
N ARG A 100 -15.54 15.79 -21.45
CA ARG A 100 -15.68 14.43 -21.99
C ARG A 100 -14.61 13.48 -21.44
N LYS A 101 -13.36 13.93 -21.30
CA LYS A 101 -12.27 13.13 -20.68
C LYS A 101 -12.60 12.79 -19.23
N MET A 102 -13.06 13.76 -18.45
CA MET A 102 -13.47 13.52 -17.05
C MET A 102 -14.69 12.61 -16.93
N GLN A 103 -15.55 12.59 -17.95
CA GLN A 103 -16.67 11.67 -18.06
C GLN A 103 -16.26 10.29 -18.64
N GLN A 104 -14.98 9.99 -18.86
CA GLN A 104 -14.60 8.62 -19.17
C GLN A 104 -14.73 7.73 -17.94
N ARG A 105 -15.16 6.48 -18.14
CA ARG A 105 -15.41 5.53 -17.05
C ARG A 105 -14.19 5.36 -16.15
N SER A 106 -13.00 5.18 -16.74
CA SER A 106 -11.73 5.03 -16.03
C SER A 106 -11.40 6.22 -15.14
N VAL A 107 -11.71 7.45 -15.58
CA VAL A 107 -11.48 8.66 -14.78
C VAL A 107 -12.52 8.77 -13.67
N ARG A 108 -13.80 8.53 -13.97
CA ARG A 108 -14.87 8.59 -12.97
C ARG A 108 -14.68 7.59 -11.85
N GLU A 109 -14.37 6.33 -12.17
CA GLU A 109 -14.18 5.27 -11.18
C GLU A 109 -13.00 5.55 -10.23
N TYR A 110 -12.04 6.38 -10.65
CA TYR A 110 -10.92 6.78 -9.81
C TYR A 110 -11.24 7.97 -8.90
N PHE A 111 -11.93 9.00 -9.42
CA PHE A 111 -12.16 10.27 -8.71
C PHE A 111 -13.53 10.39 -8.03
N LEU A 112 -14.43 9.42 -8.22
CA LEU A 112 -15.74 9.37 -7.56
C LEU A 112 -15.89 8.12 -6.68
N PRO A 113 -16.72 8.19 -5.63
CA PRO A 113 -17.16 7.01 -4.89
C PRO A 113 -17.91 6.04 -5.81
N ARG A 114 -17.79 4.73 -5.57
CA ARG A 114 -18.46 3.71 -6.41
C ARG A 114 -19.97 3.85 -6.47
N GLU A 115 -20.59 4.27 -5.36
CA GLU A 115 -22.03 4.52 -5.24
C GLU A 115 -22.50 5.72 -6.08
N ASP A 116 -21.57 6.62 -6.43
CA ASP A 116 -21.81 7.86 -7.18
C ASP A 116 -20.96 7.88 -8.47
N ALA A 117 -20.67 6.71 -9.07
CA ALA A 117 -19.77 6.57 -10.23
C ALA A 117 -20.24 7.30 -11.52
N TYR A 118 -21.40 7.96 -11.44
CA TYR A 118 -21.98 8.80 -12.47
C TYR A 118 -22.29 10.18 -11.90
N TYR A 119 -21.99 11.23 -12.68
CA TYR A 119 -22.20 12.64 -12.32
C TYR A 119 -23.69 13.07 -12.33
N GLN A 120 -24.56 12.29 -11.68
CA GLN A 120 -26.01 12.51 -11.66
C GLN A 120 -26.42 13.54 -10.60
N ARG A 121 -25.65 13.66 -9.52
CA ARG A 121 -25.88 14.60 -8.43
C ARG A 121 -24.57 15.28 -8.03
N ALA A 122 -24.63 16.58 -7.79
CA ALA A 122 -23.53 17.35 -7.23
C ALA A 122 -23.76 17.57 -5.73
N SER A 123 -22.70 17.48 -4.93
CA SER A 123 -22.77 17.79 -3.49
C SER A 123 -21.41 18.21 -2.94
N ILE A 124 -21.43 18.97 -1.85
CA ILE A 124 -20.20 19.37 -1.13
C ILE A 124 -19.40 18.13 -0.71
N ALA A 125 -20.08 17.05 -0.29
CA ALA A 125 -19.41 15.81 0.09
C ALA A 125 -18.68 15.14 -1.09
N LEU A 126 -19.24 15.21 -2.30
CA LEU A 126 -18.58 14.71 -3.51
C LEU A 126 -17.39 15.58 -3.93
N ASP A 127 -17.50 16.90 -3.77
CA ASP A 127 -16.39 17.82 -4.02
C ASP A 127 -15.24 17.61 -3.03
N ILE A 128 -15.55 17.36 -1.75
CA ILE A 128 -14.59 16.99 -0.71
C ILE A 128 -13.99 15.60 -1.00
N TYR A 129 -14.76 14.64 -1.50
CA TYR A 129 -14.19 13.37 -1.92
C TYR A 129 -13.19 13.56 -3.08
N GLY A 130 -13.59 14.32 -4.11
CA GLY A 130 -12.76 14.63 -5.26
C GLY A 130 -11.48 15.38 -4.89
N ILE A 131 -11.52 16.30 -3.92
CA ILE A 131 -10.30 16.96 -3.44
C ILE A 131 -9.35 15.98 -2.76
N GLY A 132 -9.87 15.03 -1.98
CA GLY A 132 -9.07 13.97 -1.36
C GLY A 132 -8.37 13.10 -2.39
N LYS A 133 -9.09 12.67 -3.43
CA LYS A 133 -8.53 11.91 -4.57
C LYS A 133 -7.52 12.73 -5.38
N THR A 134 -7.76 14.03 -5.56
CA THR A 134 -6.84 14.94 -6.25
C THR A 134 -5.53 15.07 -5.46
N TYR A 135 -5.59 15.17 -4.13
CA TYR A 135 -4.40 15.19 -3.29
C TYR A 135 -3.65 13.85 -3.28
N GLN A 136 -4.36 12.73 -3.25
CA GLN A 136 -3.72 11.41 -3.43
C GLN A 136 -2.94 11.36 -4.74
N TYR A 137 -3.56 11.76 -5.84
CA TYR A 137 -2.92 11.79 -7.16
C TYR A 137 -1.70 12.74 -7.18
N LEU A 138 -1.84 13.93 -6.62
CA LEU A 138 -0.74 14.91 -6.58
C LEU A 138 0.46 14.39 -5.79
N LEU A 139 0.22 13.67 -4.70
CA LEU A 139 1.28 13.05 -3.90
C LEU A 139 1.92 11.83 -4.59
N SER A 140 1.15 11.04 -5.35
CA SER A 140 1.68 9.86 -6.06
C SER A 140 2.48 10.21 -7.30
N GLU A 141 2.11 11.29 -7.99
CA GLU A 141 2.77 11.71 -9.24
C GLU A 141 3.91 12.71 -9.02
N THR A 142 4.24 13.04 -7.76
CA THR A 142 5.35 13.95 -7.48
C THR A 142 6.34 13.37 -6.48
N GLU A 143 7.61 13.70 -6.71
CA GLU A 143 8.71 13.57 -5.76
C GLU A 143 8.93 14.93 -5.10
N GLN A 144 8.78 15.00 -3.78
CA GLN A 144 8.88 16.27 -3.07
C GLN A 144 10.31 16.61 -2.71
N GLU A 145 10.75 17.84 -3.05
CA GLU A 145 12.05 18.36 -2.65
C GLU A 145 11.92 19.60 -1.73
N PRO A 146 12.47 19.57 -0.51
CA PRO A 146 12.96 18.39 0.20
C PRO A 146 11.81 17.41 0.52
N PRO A 147 12.10 16.13 0.81
CA PRO A 147 11.07 15.14 1.12
C PRO A 147 10.11 15.58 2.24
N LEU A 148 8.90 15.04 2.20
CA LEU A 148 7.92 15.21 3.26
C LEU A 148 8.48 14.62 4.57
N THR A 149 8.39 15.39 5.65
CA THR A 149 8.72 14.90 6.99
C THR A 149 7.63 13.93 7.45
N LYS A 150 7.96 12.99 8.34
CA LYS A 150 6.97 12.05 8.93
C LYS A 150 5.72 12.78 9.46
N ARG A 151 5.88 13.95 10.11
CA ARG A 151 4.77 14.78 10.61
C ARG A 151 3.86 15.34 9.50
N GLU A 152 4.45 15.72 8.37
CA GLU A 152 3.71 16.19 7.20
C GLU A 152 2.92 15.03 6.58
N ILE A 153 3.54 13.86 6.45
CA ILE A 153 2.90 12.63 5.95
C ILE A 153 1.68 12.26 6.81
N ILE A 154 1.83 12.18 8.15
CA ILE A 154 0.71 11.90 9.08
C ILE A 154 -0.46 12.86 8.85
N LYS A 155 -0.17 14.17 8.77
CA LYS A 155 -1.20 15.20 8.60
C LYS A 155 -1.94 15.06 7.27
N LEU A 156 -1.20 14.79 6.19
CA LEU A 156 -1.78 14.59 4.86
C LEU A 156 -2.62 13.31 4.79
N GLN A 157 -2.17 12.22 5.41
CA GLN A 157 -2.92 10.98 5.49
C GLN A 157 -4.23 11.16 6.27
N LYS A 158 -4.19 11.82 7.44
CA LYS A 158 -5.39 12.17 8.22
C LYS A 158 -6.34 13.06 7.41
N LEU A 159 -5.81 14.04 6.70
CA LEU A 159 -6.57 14.93 5.83
C LEU A 159 -7.29 14.12 4.74
N ILE A 160 -6.55 13.28 4.01
CA ILE A 160 -7.09 12.48 2.91
C ILE A 160 -8.13 11.48 3.42
N SER A 161 -7.86 10.78 4.52
CA SER A 161 -8.81 9.87 5.15
C SER A 161 -10.15 10.56 5.47
N LYS A 162 -10.11 11.75 6.09
CA LYS A 162 -11.29 12.56 6.38
C LYS A 162 -12.00 13.13 5.14
N CYS A 163 -11.35 13.16 3.98
CA CYS A 163 -11.98 13.54 2.71
C CYS A 163 -12.70 12.34 2.07
N LEU A 164 -12.12 11.14 2.18
CA LEU A 164 -12.58 9.95 1.47
C LEU A 164 -13.61 9.12 2.25
N ASP A 165 -13.58 9.15 3.59
CA ASP A 165 -14.49 8.39 4.43
C ASP A 165 -15.83 9.09 4.64
N ARG A 166 -16.71 8.97 3.65
CA ARG A 166 -18.04 9.61 3.61
C ARG A 166 -19.03 9.09 4.65
N HIS A 167 -18.74 7.96 5.28
CA HIS A 167 -19.63 7.35 6.28
C HIS A 167 -19.14 7.59 7.72
N SER A 168 -17.90 8.08 7.89
CA SER A 168 -17.38 8.49 9.18
C SER A 168 -18.06 9.75 9.71
N LYS A 169 -18.30 9.75 11.03
CA LYS A 169 -18.76 10.94 11.78
C LYS A 169 -17.74 12.09 11.75
N GLN A 170 -16.51 11.82 11.31
CA GLN A 170 -15.40 12.79 11.25
C GLN A 170 -15.18 13.40 9.85
N VAL A 171 -16.04 13.11 8.88
CA VAL A 171 -15.89 13.66 7.51
C VAL A 171 -16.03 15.19 7.53
N PHE A 172 -15.23 15.85 6.69
CA PHE A 172 -15.32 17.30 6.54
C PHE A 172 -16.69 17.72 6.02
N GLN A 173 -17.34 18.64 6.73
CA GLN A 173 -18.62 19.21 6.32
C GLN A 173 -18.44 20.38 5.35
N LYS A 174 -17.27 21.02 5.36
CA LYS A 174 -16.92 22.18 4.53
C LYS A 174 -15.46 22.12 4.11
N VAL A 175 -15.18 22.62 2.91
CA VAL A 175 -13.81 22.71 2.36
C VAL A 175 -12.90 23.60 3.22
N SER A 176 -13.45 24.62 3.88
CA SER A 176 -12.70 25.49 4.81
C SER A 176 -12.00 24.72 5.94
N ASP A 177 -12.54 23.57 6.33
CA ASP A 177 -11.94 22.76 7.39
C ASP A 177 -10.74 21.95 6.89
N ILE A 178 -10.64 21.70 5.59
CA ILE A 178 -9.51 20.98 4.97
C ILE A 178 -8.23 21.79 5.05
N GLN A 179 -8.32 23.10 4.79
CA GLN A 179 -7.15 24.01 4.79
C GLN A 179 -6.38 23.96 6.12
N LYS A 180 -7.08 23.78 7.25
CA LYS A 180 -6.50 23.70 8.60
C LYS A 180 -5.59 22.48 8.79
N TYR A 181 -5.74 21.46 7.96
CA TYR A 181 -4.98 20.22 8.05
C TYR A 181 -3.78 20.19 7.09
N ILE A 182 -3.68 21.14 6.14
CA ILE A 182 -2.57 21.22 5.18
C ILE A 182 -1.31 21.71 5.92
N PRO A 183 -0.18 20.98 5.87
CA PRO A 183 1.03 21.37 6.60
C PRO A 183 1.63 22.71 6.15
N GLU A 184 2.21 23.45 7.10
CA GLU A 184 2.93 24.71 6.84
C GLU A 184 4.44 24.49 6.84
N CYS A 185 5.13 24.94 5.81
CA CYS A 185 6.58 25.03 5.82
C CYS A 185 6.99 26.27 6.64
N LYS A 186 7.50 26.04 7.86
CA LYS A 186 8.10 27.12 8.66
C LYS A 186 9.44 27.49 8.04
N LYS A 187 9.62 28.77 7.68
CA LYS A 187 10.95 29.31 7.35
C LYS A 187 11.82 29.23 8.60
N THR A 188 12.73 28.27 8.67
CA THR A 188 13.76 28.24 9.71
C THR A 188 14.83 29.27 9.34
N GLU A 189 14.98 30.32 10.14
CA GLU A 189 16.22 31.10 10.14
C GLU A 189 17.38 30.15 10.43
N HIS A 190 18.29 29.99 9.47
CA HIS A 190 19.43 29.10 9.56
C HIS A 190 20.34 29.46 10.74
N ARG A 191 20.28 28.69 11.83
CA ARG A 191 21.46 28.47 12.67
C ARG A 191 22.39 27.52 11.93
N LYS A 192 23.46 28.08 11.36
CA LYS A 192 24.59 27.34 10.77
C LYS A 192 25.07 26.28 11.77
N ASN A 193 25.02 25.00 11.40
CA ASN A 193 26.00 24.01 11.83
C ASN A 193 25.99 22.76 10.92
N LYS A 194 27.15 22.59 10.26
CA LYS A 194 27.83 21.40 9.74
C LYS A 194 27.02 20.31 9.00
N ILE A 195 27.39 20.22 7.73
CA ILE A 195 27.05 19.21 6.72
C ILE A 195 27.50 17.81 7.17
N PHE A 196 26.63 16.82 7.01
CA PHE A 196 26.97 15.44 6.69
C PHE A 196 26.13 15.03 5.47
N PRO A 197 26.72 14.47 4.40
CA PRO A 197 25.96 14.07 3.23
C PRO A 197 25.39 12.67 3.47
N ALA A 198 24.08 12.51 3.39
CA ALA A 198 23.44 11.22 3.24
C ALA A 198 22.50 11.31 2.04
N VAL A 199 22.97 10.74 0.93
CA VAL A 199 22.17 10.45 -0.25
C VAL A 199 21.31 9.24 0.09
N THR A 200 19.99 9.37 0.06
CA THR A 200 19.08 8.24 -0.15
C THR A 200 17.87 8.73 -0.95
N LEU A 201 17.88 8.33 -2.22
CA LEU A 201 16.75 8.33 -3.13
C LEU A 201 15.84 7.17 -2.69
N LEU A 202 14.56 7.43 -2.36
CA LEU A 202 13.56 6.38 -2.28
C LEU A 202 12.24 6.91 -2.85
N ALA A 203 12.02 6.62 -4.12
CA ALA A 203 10.72 6.74 -4.77
C ALA A 203 9.84 5.58 -4.26
N VAL A 204 8.66 5.89 -3.71
CA VAL A 204 7.65 4.90 -3.34
C VAL A 204 6.44 5.14 -4.23
N VAL A 205 6.26 4.24 -5.20
CA VAL A 205 5.06 4.13 -6.03
C VAL A 205 3.95 3.54 -5.16
N LEU A 206 2.87 4.28 -4.94
CA LEU A 206 1.67 3.79 -4.23
C LEU A 206 0.49 3.75 -5.20
N THR A 207 0.13 2.54 -5.59
CA THR A 207 -1.21 2.19 -6.06
C THR A 207 -1.77 1.12 -5.12
N VAL A 208 -3.00 1.28 -4.64
CA VAL A 208 -4.08 0.26 -4.66
C VAL A 208 -5.34 0.79 -3.96
N ILE A 209 -6.47 0.42 -4.56
CA ILE A 209 -7.87 0.78 -4.35
C ILE A 209 -8.47 -0.09 -3.25
N PHE A 210 -9.33 0.45 -2.36
CA PHE A 210 -10.28 -0.40 -1.62
C PHE A 210 -11.67 0.18 -1.48
N LEU A 211 -12.61 -0.76 -1.46
CA LEU A 211 -14.07 -0.71 -1.50
C LEU A 211 -14.70 -0.69 -0.10
N SER A 212 -15.92 -0.16 -0.10
CA SER A 212 -17.02 -0.19 0.90
C SER A 212 -17.45 -1.61 1.30
N ALA A 213 -18.14 -1.88 2.41
CA ALA A 213 -19.32 -1.23 3.02
C ALA A 213 -19.54 -1.77 4.47
N GLY A 214 -20.11 -1.05 5.47
CA GLY A 214 -21.55 -0.73 5.71
C GLY A 214 -22.15 -1.71 6.77
N LYS A 215 -23.04 -1.43 7.74
CA LYS A 215 -23.95 -0.32 8.15
C LYS A 215 -24.51 -0.64 9.57
N GLY A 216 -25.01 0.37 10.31
CA GLY A 216 -25.97 0.17 11.42
C GLY A 216 -26.24 1.40 12.33
N GLN A 217 -27.34 2.13 12.08
CA GLN A 217 -27.91 3.31 12.79
C GLN A 217 -29.03 2.83 13.77
N GLU A 218 -29.43 3.47 14.89
CA GLU A 218 -30.24 4.71 15.07
C GLU A 218 -30.49 4.92 16.60
N VAL A 219 -30.12 6.05 17.27
CA VAL A 219 -30.89 7.27 17.66
C VAL A 219 -32.27 7.10 18.32
N VAL A 220 -32.41 7.52 19.60
CA VAL A 220 -33.53 8.38 20.12
C VAL A 220 -33.04 9.26 21.30
N LYS A 221 -33.49 10.52 21.35
CA LYS A 221 -33.17 11.62 22.28
C LYS A 221 -34.28 11.79 23.34
N SER A 222 -33.95 12.09 24.61
CA SER A 222 -34.65 13.13 25.42
C SER A 222 -34.03 13.43 26.81
N LYS A 223 -33.54 14.68 26.94
CA LYS A 223 -33.52 15.66 28.05
C LYS A 223 -33.27 15.30 29.56
N SER A 224 -32.21 15.96 30.05
CA SER A 224 -31.99 16.74 31.31
C SER A 224 -31.92 16.05 32.68
N GLU A 225 -30.73 16.10 33.31
CA GLU A 225 -30.37 16.99 34.44
C GLU A 225 -28.84 16.96 34.72
N ASN A 226 -28.24 18.13 35.03
CA ASN A 226 -26.83 18.38 35.44
C ASN A 226 -26.50 17.56 36.73
N GLU A 227 -25.33 16.98 36.99
CA GLU A 227 -23.96 17.54 37.00
C GLU A 227 -22.88 16.47 36.65
N GLY A 228 -23.25 15.33 36.04
CA GLY A 228 -22.31 14.28 35.60
C GLY A 228 -21.74 14.46 34.19
N GLY A 229 -22.12 15.52 33.47
CA GLY A 229 -21.92 15.66 32.02
C GLY A 229 -20.50 16.00 31.57
N GLN A 230 -19.70 16.72 32.38
CA GLN A 230 -18.35 17.15 31.98
C GLN A 230 -17.33 16.01 32.06
N ALA A 231 -17.33 15.23 33.16
CA ALA A 231 -16.43 14.09 33.29
C ALA A 231 -16.75 12.97 32.28
N VAL A 232 -18.03 12.73 32.00
CA VAL A 232 -18.45 11.72 31.01
C VAL A 232 -18.17 12.17 29.58
N GLN A 233 -18.27 13.46 29.25
CA GLN A 233 -17.86 13.97 27.94
C GLN A 233 -16.33 13.96 27.75
N GLU A 234 -15.54 14.33 28.77
CA GLU A 234 -14.07 14.28 28.69
C GLU A 234 -13.56 12.83 28.59
N LEU A 235 -14.18 11.88 29.29
CA LEU A 235 -13.86 10.45 29.17
C LEU A 235 -14.25 9.88 27.79
N ASP A 236 -15.40 10.28 27.24
CA ASP A 236 -15.87 9.86 25.91
C ASP A 236 -15.05 10.49 24.76
N GLU A 237 -14.59 11.74 24.91
CA GLU A 237 -13.67 12.37 23.95
C GLU A 237 -12.26 11.77 24.01
N LYS A 238 -11.74 11.51 25.21
CA LYS A 238 -10.44 10.86 25.40
C LYS A 238 -10.42 9.42 24.88
N GLY A 239 -11.49 8.66 25.12
CA GLY A 239 -11.64 7.30 24.57
C GLY A 239 -11.73 7.28 23.04
N LYS A 240 -12.39 8.29 22.43
CA LYS A 240 -12.41 8.45 20.96
C LYS A 240 -11.05 8.85 20.39
N GLU A 241 -10.31 9.71 21.09
CA GLU A 241 -8.97 10.12 20.70
C GLU A 241 -7.98 8.93 20.76
N GLN A 242 -8.01 8.15 21.85
CA GLN A 242 -7.23 6.92 21.99
C GLN A 242 -7.58 5.89 20.91
N GLY A 243 -8.87 5.73 20.57
CA GLY A 243 -9.28 4.84 19.47
C GLY A 243 -8.68 5.25 18.11
N LEU A 244 -8.62 6.54 17.83
CA LEU A 244 -8.01 7.07 16.59
C LEU A 244 -6.49 6.92 16.57
N GLU A 245 -5.83 7.01 17.73
CA GLU A 245 -4.39 6.77 17.84
C GLU A 245 -4.05 5.30 17.58
N PHE A 246 -4.85 4.37 18.10
CA PHE A 246 -4.68 2.94 17.84
C PHE A 246 -4.88 2.59 16.36
N GLU A 247 -5.93 3.12 15.72
CA GLU A 247 -6.15 2.97 14.28
C GLU A 247 -4.99 3.52 13.45
N LEU A 248 -4.41 4.65 13.88
CA LEU A 248 -3.26 5.25 13.22
C LEU A 248 -2.01 4.37 13.36
N ALA A 249 -1.79 3.76 14.52
CA ALA A 249 -0.71 2.81 14.71
C ALA A 249 -0.86 1.58 13.80
N LEU A 250 -2.06 0.99 13.73
CA LEU A 250 -2.36 -0.11 12.80
C LEU A 250 -2.12 0.27 11.34
N LEU A 251 -2.47 1.50 10.93
CA LEU A 251 -2.19 1.99 9.59
C LEU A 251 -0.68 2.05 9.31
N TYR A 252 0.10 2.61 10.24
CA TYR A 252 1.56 2.68 10.12
C TYR A 252 2.20 1.30 10.06
N PHE A 253 1.73 0.38 10.88
CA PHE A 253 2.23 -0.99 10.91
C PHE A 253 1.85 -1.76 9.63
N LEU A 254 0.55 -1.93 9.37
CA LEU A 254 0.07 -2.88 8.37
C LEU A 254 0.15 -2.36 6.94
N LYS A 255 -0.08 -1.05 6.74
CA LYS A 255 -0.25 -0.48 5.39
C LYS A 255 0.94 0.36 4.95
N LEU A 256 1.66 0.99 5.88
CA LEU A 256 2.83 1.82 5.56
C LEU A 256 4.16 1.15 5.90
N GLN A 257 4.14 0.07 6.68
CA GLN A 257 5.32 -0.64 7.19
C GLN A 257 6.35 0.29 7.87
N ASP A 258 5.91 1.42 8.46
CA ASP A 258 6.77 2.29 9.29
C ASP A 258 6.64 1.85 10.75
N TYR A 259 7.38 0.80 11.08
CA TYR A 259 7.38 0.19 12.41
C TYR A 259 7.78 1.19 13.50
N GLU A 260 8.74 2.08 13.22
CA GLU A 260 9.19 3.11 14.18
C GLU A 260 8.07 4.07 14.57
N GLU A 261 7.32 4.54 13.57
CA GLU A 261 6.23 5.49 13.78
C GLU A 261 5.04 4.83 14.48
N SER A 262 4.71 3.58 14.11
CA SER A 262 3.72 2.77 14.83
C SER A 262 4.11 2.60 16.30
N ILE A 263 5.36 2.19 16.60
CA ILE A 263 5.87 2.04 17.97
C ILE A 263 5.75 3.36 18.73
N ARG A 264 6.11 4.50 18.11
CA ARG A 264 6.03 5.81 18.76
C ARG A 264 4.60 6.17 19.17
N ILE A 265 3.61 5.85 18.34
CA ILE A 265 2.20 6.12 18.65
C ILE A 265 1.73 5.20 19.77
N LEU A 266 2.01 3.89 19.66
CA LEU A 266 1.64 2.90 20.67
C LEU A 266 2.22 3.21 22.05
N HIS A 267 3.48 3.68 22.08
CA HIS A 267 4.15 4.08 23.31
C HIS A 267 3.45 5.25 24.04
N GLN A 268 2.75 6.12 23.30
CA GLN A 268 1.99 7.23 23.89
C GLN A 268 0.69 6.76 24.54
N MET A 269 0.22 5.56 24.20
CA MET A 269 -0.99 4.92 24.72
C MET A 269 -0.72 4.02 25.92
N LYS A 270 0.32 4.32 26.70
CA LYS A 270 0.74 3.51 27.86
C LYS A 270 -0.41 3.29 28.85
N GLY A 271 -0.59 2.05 29.29
CA GLY A 271 -1.70 1.62 30.15
C GLY A 271 -2.86 0.96 29.41
N GLU A 272 -2.88 1.01 28.07
CA GLU A 272 -3.86 0.29 27.25
C GLU A 272 -3.30 -1.08 26.81
N PRO A 273 -3.85 -2.22 27.29
CA PRO A 273 -3.28 -3.54 27.03
C PRO A 273 -3.13 -3.87 25.53
N ALA A 274 -4.12 -3.53 24.70
CA ALA A 274 -4.06 -3.75 23.26
C ALA A 274 -2.89 -3.00 22.61
N ALA A 275 -2.63 -1.75 23.02
CA ALA A 275 -1.55 -0.94 22.49
C ALA A 275 -0.18 -1.46 22.93
N GLU A 276 -0.04 -1.84 24.20
CA GLU A 276 1.22 -2.38 24.74
C GLU A 276 1.60 -3.71 24.07
N ASN A 277 0.64 -4.61 23.88
CA ASN A 277 0.89 -5.87 23.19
C ASN A 277 1.20 -5.66 21.70
N LEU A 278 0.48 -4.76 21.03
CA LEU A 278 0.78 -4.42 19.63
C LEU A 278 2.18 -3.79 19.50
N GLU A 279 2.62 -2.98 20.46
CA GLU A 279 3.96 -2.39 20.44
C GLU A 279 5.06 -3.46 20.45
N VAL A 280 4.88 -4.53 21.24
CA VAL A 280 5.80 -5.69 21.26
C VAL A 280 5.84 -6.36 19.89
N ILE A 281 4.68 -6.63 19.29
CA ILE A 281 4.57 -7.26 17.97
C ILE A 281 5.29 -6.41 16.92
N VAL A 282 4.96 -5.12 16.84
CA VAL A 282 5.54 -4.18 15.86
C VAL A 282 7.05 -4.04 16.07
N ARG A 283 7.52 -3.97 17.33
CA ARG A 283 8.95 -3.90 17.65
C ARG A 283 9.70 -5.15 17.20
N SER A 284 9.09 -6.33 17.32
CA SER A 284 9.71 -7.56 16.82
C SER A 284 9.89 -7.54 15.31
N LEU A 285 8.90 -7.05 14.55
CA LEU A 285 9.01 -6.91 13.09
C LEU A 285 9.96 -5.78 12.66
N GLY A 286 10.04 -4.71 13.46
CA GLY A 286 10.93 -3.57 13.22
C GLY A 286 12.40 -3.80 13.56
N GLY A 287 12.83 -5.04 13.85
CA GLY A 287 14.21 -5.37 14.20
C GLY A 287 14.63 -4.99 15.62
N GLY A 288 13.66 -4.68 16.49
CA GLY A 288 13.90 -4.45 17.91
C GLY A 288 14.24 -5.73 18.66
N MET A 289 14.97 -5.61 19.77
CA MET A 289 15.26 -6.75 20.65
C MET A 289 13.99 -7.15 21.42
N VAL A 290 13.32 -8.20 20.95
CA VAL A 290 12.18 -8.85 21.59
C VAL A 290 12.49 -10.34 21.69
N SER A 291 12.35 -10.92 22.88
CA SER A 291 12.55 -12.38 23.03
C SER A 291 11.36 -13.15 22.45
N GLU A 292 11.56 -14.39 21.97
CA GLU A 292 10.45 -15.22 21.50
C GLU A 292 9.37 -15.41 22.57
N GLN A 293 9.76 -15.50 23.85
CA GLN A 293 8.80 -15.63 24.95
C GLN A 293 7.97 -14.36 25.14
N GLU A 294 8.60 -13.19 25.12
CA GLU A 294 7.91 -11.89 25.20
C GLU A 294 6.93 -11.70 24.03
N LEU A 295 7.36 -12.04 22.81
CA LEU A 295 6.51 -11.97 21.63
C LEU A 295 5.31 -12.92 21.74
N ARG A 296 5.54 -14.16 22.18
CA ARG A 296 4.47 -15.16 22.35
C ARG A 296 3.45 -14.74 23.40
N GLU A 297 3.89 -14.15 24.51
CA GLU A 297 2.99 -13.60 25.53
C GLU A 297 2.16 -12.44 24.96
N ALA A 298 2.81 -11.48 24.27
CA ALA A 298 2.10 -10.36 23.65
C ALA A 298 1.08 -10.81 22.61
N LEU A 299 1.40 -11.80 21.76
CA LEU A 299 0.48 -12.35 20.78
C LEU A 299 -0.75 -12.99 21.42
N ARG A 300 -0.56 -13.78 22.48
CA ARG A 300 -1.67 -14.43 23.21
C ARG A 300 -2.58 -13.41 23.91
N GLU A 301 -1.99 -12.38 24.50
CA GLU A 301 -2.78 -11.32 25.13
C GLU A 301 -3.49 -10.45 24.08
N PHE A 302 -2.84 -10.13 22.96
CA PHE A 302 -3.44 -9.37 21.87
C PHE A 302 -4.61 -10.10 21.20
N GLU A 303 -4.55 -11.44 21.10
CA GLU A 303 -5.65 -12.23 20.52
C GLU A 303 -6.96 -12.08 21.30
N LYS A 304 -6.91 -11.87 22.63
CA LYS A 304 -8.12 -11.72 23.47
C LYS A 304 -9.01 -10.54 23.05
N GLU A 305 -8.43 -9.55 22.37
CA GLU A 305 -9.18 -8.42 21.81
C GLU A 305 -10.21 -8.85 20.76
N LEU A 306 -10.03 -10.03 20.13
CA LEU A 306 -10.98 -10.61 19.18
C LEU A 306 -12.25 -11.17 19.85
N GLU A 307 -12.16 -11.57 21.13
CA GLU A 307 -13.26 -12.20 21.87
C GLU A 307 -14.10 -11.18 22.65
N GLY A 308 -13.48 -10.10 23.13
CA GLY A 308 -14.11 -9.14 24.05
C GLY A 308 -14.87 -7.98 23.38
N ASN A 309 -14.61 -7.70 22.10
CA ASN A 309 -15.01 -6.44 21.46
C ASN A 309 -16.03 -6.63 20.34
N ASN A 310 -16.94 -5.67 20.19
CA ASN A 310 -17.93 -5.64 19.12
C ASN A 310 -17.30 -5.11 17.81
N LEU A 311 -16.26 -5.80 17.33
CA LEU A 311 -15.45 -5.43 16.18
C LEU A 311 -16.20 -5.73 14.87
N SER A 312 -16.13 -4.79 13.93
CA SER A 312 -16.46 -5.01 12.52
C SER A 312 -15.50 -6.03 11.90
N GLU A 313 -15.92 -6.66 10.79
CA GLU A 313 -15.08 -7.62 10.05
C GLU A 313 -13.75 -6.98 9.61
N LYS A 314 -13.79 -5.71 9.15
CA LYS A 314 -12.58 -4.97 8.76
C LYS A 314 -11.62 -4.77 9.93
N GLU A 315 -12.12 -4.46 11.12
CA GLU A 315 -11.28 -4.35 12.31
C GLU A 315 -10.69 -5.71 12.67
N ARG A 316 -11.50 -6.77 12.71
CA ARG A 316 -11.01 -8.14 12.95
C ARG A 316 -9.90 -8.54 11.98
N CYS A 317 -10.04 -8.21 10.69
CA CYS A 317 -9.00 -8.43 9.69
C CYS A 317 -7.67 -7.77 10.10
N ASN A 318 -7.66 -6.51 10.52
CA ASN A 318 -6.43 -5.85 10.96
C ASN A 318 -5.78 -6.59 12.15
N TYR A 319 -6.57 -7.04 13.13
CA TYR A 319 -6.04 -7.79 14.27
C TYR A 319 -5.45 -9.13 13.85
N TYR A 320 -6.11 -9.88 12.96
CA TYR A 320 -5.56 -11.11 12.39
C TYR A 320 -4.28 -10.85 11.61
N GLU A 321 -4.20 -9.79 10.78
CA GLU A 321 -2.98 -9.43 10.06
C GLU A 321 -1.81 -9.19 11.04
N CYS A 322 -2.04 -8.48 12.15
CA CYS A 322 -1.03 -8.27 13.19
C CYS A 322 -0.56 -9.59 13.82
N LEU A 323 -1.50 -10.45 14.20
CA LEU A 323 -1.18 -11.75 14.82
C LEU A 323 -0.41 -12.66 13.86
N LEU A 324 -0.86 -12.77 12.61
CA LEU A 324 -0.21 -13.60 11.59
C LEU A 324 1.23 -13.15 11.32
N ARG A 325 1.45 -11.84 11.17
CA ARG A 325 2.79 -11.25 11.02
C ARG A 325 3.68 -11.51 12.22
N GLY A 326 3.14 -11.47 13.44
CA GLY A 326 3.88 -11.75 14.65
C GLY A 326 4.23 -13.23 14.82
N TYR A 327 3.27 -14.15 14.66
CA TYR A 327 3.53 -15.59 14.72
C TYR A 327 4.47 -16.07 13.59
N ALA A 328 4.51 -15.37 12.46
CA ALA A 328 5.46 -15.68 11.38
C ALA A 328 6.92 -15.55 11.84
N GLN A 329 7.23 -14.66 12.79
CA GLN A 329 8.58 -14.45 13.36
C GLN A 329 9.02 -15.60 14.29
N LEU A 330 8.08 -16.36 14.85
CA LEU A 330 8.38 -17.47 15.74
C LEU A 330 8.73 -18.73 14.95
N THR A 331 9.61 -19.56 15.51
CA THR A 331 10.12 -20.77 14.84
C THR A 331 9.56 -22.08 15.39
N GLY A 332 8.88 -22.05 16.54
CA GLY A 332 8.32 -23.23 17.19
C GLY A 332 7.16 -23.86 16.40
N GLU A 333 7.09 -25.19 16.40
CA GLU A 333 6.04 -25.94 15.69
C GLU A 333 4.63 -25.58 16.18
N GLU A 334 4.44 -25.43 17.50
CA GLU A 334 3.16 -24.99 18.08
C GLU A 334 2.80 -23.55 17.66
N ASP A 335 3.80 -22.67 17.52
CA ASP A 335 3.57 -21.31 17.04
C ASP A 335 3.11 -21.31 15.56
N LYS A 336 3.62 -22.25 14.75
CA LYS A 336 3.16 -22.46 13.37
C LYS A 336 1.74 -23.03 13.31
N LYS A 337 1.37 -23.95 14.21
CA LYS A 337 -0.02 -24.42 14.32
C LYS A 337 -0.98 -23.28 14.67
N GLU A 338 -0.59 -22.39 15.58
CA GLU A 338 -1.38 -21.20 15.92
C GLU A 338 -1.50 -20.24 14.73
N LEU A 339 -0.41 -19.99 13.99
CA LEU A 339 -0.45 -19.21 12.75
C LEU A 339 -1.48 -19.78 11.76
N LEU A 340 -1.46 -21.10 11.54
CA LEU A 340 -2.39 -21.77 10.62
C LEU A 340 -3.85 -21.67 11.10
N ARG A 341 -4.10 -21.86 12.41
CA ARG A 341 -5.44 -21.69 13.00
C ARG A 341 -5.98 -20.28 12.76
N LEU A 342 -5.16 -19.27 13.02
CA LEU A 342 -5.52 -17.86 12.82
C LEU A 342 -5.68 -17.54 11.33
N GLY A 343 -4.83 -18.12 10.47
CA GLY A 343 -4.90 -17.96 9.02
C GLY A 343 -6.24 -18.44 8.49
N GLN A 344 -6.67 -19.65 8.87
CA GLN A 344 -7.99 -20.18 8.50
C GLN A 344 -9.16 -19.35 9.03
N ALA A 345 -9.00 -18.64 10.16
CA ALA A 345 -10.01 -17.72 10.65
C ALA A 345 -10.04 -16.43 9.82
N TYR A 346 -8.87 -15.89 9.46
CA TYR A 346 -8.72 -14.72 8.60
C TYR A 346 -9.29 -14.96 7.19
N GLU A 347 -8.95 -16.09 6.55
CA GLU A 347 -9.45 -16.41 5.20
C GLU A 347 -10.97 -16.49 5.11
N ARG A 348 -11.66 -16.78 6.22
CA ARG A 348 -13.13 -16.85 6.25
C ARG A 348 -13.81 -15.49 6.21
N ILE A 349 -13.10 -14.43 6.59
CA ILE A 349 -13.66 -13.06 6.70
C ILE A 349 -12.98 -12.06 5.77
N ALA A 350 -11.77 -12.35 5.30
CA ALA A 350 -11.06 -11.51 4.36
C ALA A 350 -11.66 -11.65 2.96
N GLU A 351 -11.86 -10.52 2.26
CA GLU A 351 -12.25 -10.54 0.84
C GLU A 351 -11.14 -11.16 -0.03
N GLU A 352 -9.89 -10.86 0.32
CA GLU A 352 -8.70 -11.35 -0.34
C GLU A 352 -7.57 -11.46 0.69
N VAL A 353 -6.77 -12.51 0.58
CA VAL A 353 -5.64 -12.76 1.47
C VAL A 353 -4.38 -12.25 0.78
N PRO A 354 -3.64 -11.31 1.38
CA PRO A 354 -2.39 -10.81 0.82
C PRO A 354 -1.36 -11.93 0.59
N ALA A 355 -0.65 -11.89 -0.54
CA ALA A 355 0.41 -12.83 -0.91
C ALA A 355 1.42 -13.08 0.22
N GLU A 356 1.83 -12.04 0.95
CA GLU A 356 2.74 -12.15 2.10
C GLU A 356 2.19 -13.07 3.20
N LEU A 357 0.88 -12.96 3.51
CA LEU A 357 0.25 -13.78 4.54
C LEU A 357 0.03 -15.21 4.05
N LEU A 358 -0.29 -15.40 2.76
CA LEU A 358 -0.31 -16.72 2.14
C LEU A 358 1.07 -17.39 2.21
N ALA A 359 2.14 -16.67 1.90
CA ALA A 359 3.50 -17.18 1.99
C ALA A 359 3.87 -17.59 3.43
N ASN A 360 3.46 -16.79 4.44
CA ASN A 360 3.63 -17.16 5.85
C ASN A 360 2.85 -18.43 6.23
N MET A 361 1.64 -18.60 5.69
CA MET A 361 0.84 -19.81 5.90
C MET A 361 1.44 -21.03 5.18
N ALA A 362 2.01 -20.85 3.99
CA ALA A 362 2.70 -21.91 3.27
C ALA A 362 3.95 -22.38 4.02
N ASP A 363 4.80 -21.46 4.48
CA ASP A 363 5.98 -21.76 5.33
C ASP A 363 5.57 -22.48 6.62
N ALA A 364 4.48 -22.06 7.25
CA ALA A 364 3.96 -22.72 8.45
C ALA A 364 3.49 -24.16 8.16
N ASN A 365 2.82 -24.40 7.02
CA ASN A 365 2.45 -25.74 6.60
C ASN A 365 3.68 -26.62 6.35
N GLU A 366 4.71 -26.11 5.67
CA GLU A 366 5.97 -26.84 5.47
C GLU A 366 6.61 -27.25 6.81
N LYS A 367 6.72 -26.31 7.74
CA LYS A 367 7.30 -26.56 9.08
C LYS A 367 6.48 -27.55 9.91
N CYS A 368 5.18 -27.66 9.64
CA CYS A 368 4.32 -28.67 10.23
C CYS A 368 4.28 -29.98 9.42
N GLY A 369 5.10 -30.14 8.37
CA GLY A 369 5.15 -31.32 7.52
C GLY A 369 3.95 -31.50 6.60
N GLN A 370 3.13 -30.47 6.42
CA GLN A 370 1.94 -30.46 5.56
C GLN A 370 2.29 -29.98 4.15
N TYR A 371 3.22 -30.68 3.48
CA TYR A 371 3.83 -30.23 2.22
C TYR A 371 2.83 -30.09 1.06
N GLU A 372 1.83 -30.97 0.97
CA GLU A 372 0.80 -30.85 -0.07
C GLU A 372 -0.03 -29.57 0.09
N GLU A 373 -0.36 -29.18 1.32
CA GLU A 373 -1.11 -27.97 1.59
C GLU A 373 -0.24 -26.73 1.36
N ALA A 374 1.02 -26.78 1.80
CA ALA A 374 1.99 -25.73 1.49
C ALA A 374 2.10 -25.48 -0.01
N LEU A 375 2.17 -26.54 -0.82
CA LEU A 375 2.26 -26.43 -2.27
C LEU A 375 1.02 -25.75 -2.88
N ARG A 376 -0.19 -26.13 -2.45
CA ARG A 376 -1.42 -25.46 -2.90
C ARG A 376 -1.46 -23.97 -2.53
N ILE A 377 -0.93 -23.60 -1.37
CA ILE A 377 -0.88 -22.20 -0.96
C ILE A 377 0.18 -21.44 -1.77
N TYR A 378 1.35 -22.02 -2.03
CA TYR A 378 2.35 -21.40 -2.89
C TYR A 378 1.83 -21.14 -4.31
N GLU A 379 1.06 -22.06 -4.88
CA GLU A 379 0.39 -21.85 -6.18
C GLU A 379 -0.49 -20.58 -6.16
N ARG A 380 -1.20 -20.32 -5.05
CA ARG A 380 -1.99 -19.08 -4.86
C ARG A 380 -1.11 -17.84 -4.68
N VAL A 381 0.06 -17.96 -4.04
CA VAL A 381 1.03 -16.87 -3.94
C VAL A 381 1.54 -16.51 -5.34
N MET A 382 1.91 -17.52 -6.15
CA MET A 382 2.39 -17.36 -7.52
C MET A 382 1.39 -16.63 -8.42
N GLU A 383 0.09 -16.86 -8.24
CA GLU A 383 -0.98 -16.15 -8.97
C GLU A 383 -1.02 -14.65 -8.68
N GLN A 384 -0.55 -14.21 -7.51
CA GLN A 384 -0.52 -12.80 -7.08
C GLN A 384 0.85 -12.13 -7.34
N THR A 385 1.90 -12.89 -7.61
CA THR A 385 3.26 -12.36 -7.79
C THR A 385 3.47 -11.94 -9.25
N GLU A 386 3.90 -10.69 -9.46
CA GLU A 386 4.28 -10.18 -10.79
C GLU A 386 5.80 -10.02 -10.95
N ASP A 387 6.54 -9.81 -9.86
CA ASP A 387 7.98 -9.59 -9.89
C ASP A 387 8.74 -10.86 -10.29
N HIS A 388 9.61 -10.73 -11.30
CA HIS A 388 10.32 -11.88 -11.86
C HIS A 388 11.29 -12.53 -10.86
N ARG A 389 11.91 -11.77 -9.95
CA ARG A 389 12.82 -12.33 -8.94
C ARG A 389 12.06 -13.04 -7.84
N GLU A 390 10.92 -12.50 -7.44
CA GLU A 390 10.04 -13.20 -6.48
C GLU A 390 9.48 -14.50 -7.08
N LYS A 391 9.09 -14.48 -8.36
CA LYS A 391 8.68 -15.70 -9.08
C LYS A 391 9.79 -16.74 -9.14
N GLU A 392 11.03 -16.33 -9.42
CA GLU A 392 12.19 -17.22 -9.44
C GLU A 392 12.34 -17.96 -8.09
N VAL A 393 12.29 -17.23 -6.99
CA VAL A 393 12.36 -17.79 -5.62
C VAL A 393 11.18 -18.73 -5.35
N LEU A 394 9.97 -18.36 -5.78
CA LEU A 394 8.78 -19.20 -5.60
C LEU A 394 8.85 -20.50 -6.40
N TYR A 395 9.30 -20.45 -7.66
CA TYR A 395 9.49 -21.65 -8.48
C TYR A 395 10.48 -22.62 -7.84
N GLU A 396 11.61 -22.10 -7.35
CA GLU A 396 12.59 -22.92 -6.63
C GLU A 396 11.96 -23.54 -5.37
N ARG A 397 11.24 -22.74 -4.59
CA ARG A 397 10.62 -23.19 -3.34
C ARG A 397 9.53 -24.23 -3.56
N GLU A 398 8.61 -23.99 -4.49
CA GLU A 398 7.54 -24.92 -4.84
C GLU A 398 8.08 -26.27 -5.29
N ALA A 399 9.16 -26.28 -6.08
CA ALA A 399 9.80 -27.52 -6.50
C ALA A 399 10.38 -28.31 -5.33
N GLN A 400 11.07 -27.64 -4.40
CA GLN A 400 11.60 -28.26 -3.18
C GLN A 400 10.47 -28.85 -2.31
N VAL A 401 9.36 -28.12 -2.18
CA VAL A 401 8.17 -28.56 -1.42
C VAL A 401 7.52 -29.76 -2.10
N ALA A 402 7.41 -29.76 -3.43
CA ALA A 402 6.87 -30.89 -4.19
C ALA A 402 7.70 -32.17 -3.97
N VAL A 403 9.04 -32.09 -3.96
CA VAL A 403 9.90 -33.23 -3.61
C VAL A 403 9.65 -33.69 -2.18
N SER A 404 9.47 -32.76 -1.25
CA SER A 404 9.20 -33.07 0.16
C SER A 404 7.82 -33.69 0.38
N ALA A 405 6.87 -33.41 -0.53
CA ALA A 405 5.57 -34.04 -0.64
C ALA A 405 5.58 -35.39 -1.37
N ASP A 406 6.76 -35.98 -1.64
CA ASP A 406 6.93 -37.23 -2.41
C ASP A 406 6.42 -37.13 -3.86
N MET A 407 6.53 -35.94 -4.46
CA MET A 407 6.14 -35.64 -5.85
C MET A 407 7.32 -35.07 -6.67
N PRO A 408 8.42 -35.82 -6.86
CA PRO A 408 9.61 -35.33 -7.56
C PRO A 408 9.33 -34.94 -9.01
N GLU A 409 8.48 -35.67 -9.72
CA GLU A 409 8.10 -35.33 -11.10
C GLU A 409 7.40 -33.96 -11.20
N LYS A 410 6.53 -33.65 -10.22
CA LYS A 410 5.89 -32.33 -10.14
C LYS A 410 6.92 -31.24 -9.88
N GLY A 411 7.93 -31.49 -9.04
CA GLY A 411 9.02 -30.54 -8.82
C GLY A 411 9.80 -30.24 -10.11
N LEU A 412 10.11 -31.26 -10.92
CA LEU A 412 10.75 -31.04 -12.23
C LEU A 412 9.84 -30.28 -13.21
N GLU A 413 8.54 -30.53 -13.19
CA GLU A 413 7.56 -29.78 -14.02
C GLU A 413 7.52 -28.30 -13.64
N ILE A 414 7.48 -28.00 -12.34
CA ILE A 414 7.51 -26.63 -11.79
C ILE A 414 8.78 -25.90 -12.27
N LEU A 415 9.95 -26.54 -12.14
CA LEU A 415 11.22 -25.94 -12.57
C LEU A 415 11.27 -25.71 -14.08
N ARG A 416 10.78 -26.65 -14.89
CA ARG A 416 10.70 -26.46 -16.36
C ARG A 416 9.79 -25.29 -16.73
N LYS A 417 8.63 -25.17 -16.06
CA LYS A 417 7.73 -24.02 -16.25
C LYS A 417 8.41 -22.71 -15.86
N GLY A 418 9.13 -22.69 -14.73
CA GLY A 418 9.90 -21.54 -14.28
C GLY A 418 10.99 -21.14 -15.27
N ILE A 419 11.77 -22.10 -15.79
CA ILE A 419 12.80 -21.85 -16.82
C ILE A 419 12.15 -21.35 -18.12
N GLN A 420 10.97 -21.84 -18.50
CA GLN A 420 10.26 -21.36 -19.69
C GLN A 420 9.81 -19.90 -19.54
N GLU A 421 9.35 -19.50 -18.36
CA GLU A 421 8.96 -18.12 -18.06
C GLU A 421 10.17 -17.20 -17.85
N LEU A 422 11.25 -17.72 -17.26
CA LEU A 422 12.47 -17.03 -16.88
C LEU A 422 13.71 -17.72 -17.50
N PRO A 423 13.92 -17.63 -18.83
CA PRO A 423 14.94 -18.43 -19.53
C PRO A 423 16.39 -18.10 -19.15
N GLU A 424 16.62 -16.88 -18.65
CA GLU A 424 17.92 -16.37 -18.22
C GLU A 424 18.26 -16.72 -16.76
N SER A 425 17.35 -17.40 -16.04
CA SER A 425 17.56 -17.79 -14.64
C SER A 425 18.63 -18.88 -14.53
N LEU A 426 19.76 -18.54 -13.93
CA LEU A 426 20.83 -19.49 -13.63
C LEU A 426 20.42 -20.37 -12.44
N GLU A 427 19.77 -19.77 -11.46
CA GLU A 427 19.29 -20.38 -10.24
C GLU A 427 18.31 -21.53 -10.52
N LEU A 428 17.29 -21.31 -11.36
CA LEU A 428 16.32 -22.36 -11.71
C LEU A 428 16.95 -23.49 -12.52
N ARG A 429 17.89 -23.17 -13.42
CA ARG A 429 18.63 -24.19 -14.18
C ARG A 429 19.50 -25.04 -13.26
N ILE A 430 20.16 -24.43 -12.27
CA ILE A 430 20.96 -25.15 -11.27
C ILE A 430 20.06 -26.04 -10.39
N ALA A 431 18.93 -25.51 -9.93
CA ALA A 431 17.95 -26.27 -9.14
C ALA A 431 17.41 -27.48 -9.92
N TYR A 432 17.09 -27.29 -11.21
CA TYR A 432 16.61 -28.34 -12.09
C TYR A 432 17.63 -29.46 -12.30
N LEU A 433 18.88 -29.11 -12.63
CA LEU A 433 19.96 -30.08 -12.78
C LEU A 433 20.24 -30.82 -11.47
N LYS A 434 20.20 -30.11 -10.34
CA LYS A 434 20.38 -30.72 -9.01
C LYS A 434 19.33 -31.79 -8.76
N GLN A 435 18.05 -31.46 -8.94
CA GLN A 435 16.96 -32.40 -8.70
C GLN A 435 17.05 -33.62 -9.63
N GLN A 436 17.39 -33.43 -10.90
CA GLN A 436 17.63 -34.55 -11.81
C GLN A 436 18.79 -35.45 -11.36
N CYS A 437 19.89 -34.87 -10.90
CA CYS A 437 21.05 -35.63 -10.44
C CYS A 437 20.80 -36.36 -9.11
N GLU A 438 19.90 -35.86 -8.27
CA GLU A 438 19.47 -36.50 -7.03
C GLU A 438 18.54 -37.70 -7.27
N ASP A 439 17.75 -37.65 -8.34
CA ASP A 439 16.82 -38.72 -8.67
C ASP A 439 17.54 -39.96 -9.20
N ARG A 440 17.59 -41.00 -8.36
CA ARG A 440 18.25 -42.29 -8.67
C ARG A 440 17.53 -43.09 -9.77
N SER A 441 16.32 -42.72 -10.14
CA SER A 441 15.59 -43.35 -11.24
C SER A 441 16.06 -42.84 -12.61
N ILE A 442 16.70 -41.66 -12.66
CA ILE A 442 17.21 -41.06 -13.88
C ILE A 442 18.60 -41.63 -14.19
N GLU A 443 18.79 -42.12 -15.42
CA GLU A 443 20.09 -42.62 -15.86
C GLU A 443 21.11 -41.48 -15.95
N ARG A 444 22.34 -41.71 -15.48
CA ARG A 444 23.40 -40.68 -15.50
C ARG A 444 23.68 -40.12 -16.89
N ALA A 445 23.53 -40.92 -17.94
CA ALA A 445 23.65 -40.47 -19.32
C ALA A 445 22.59 -39.43 -19.70
N VAL A 446 21.38 -39.52 -19.15
CA VAL A 446 20.31 -38.52 -19.32
C VAL A 446 20.69 -37.23 -18.61
N CYS A 447 21.17 -37.30 -17.36
CA CYS A 447 21.65 -36.12 -16.63
C CYS A 447 22.79 -35.41 -17.39
N MET A 448 23.75 -36.16 -17.93
CA MET A 448 24.85 -35.59 -18.72
C MET A 448 24.35 -34.86 -19.96
N ALA A 449 23.44 -35.47 -20.72
CA ALA A 449 22.87 -34.84 -21.91
C ALA A 449 22.11 -33.55 -21.57
N GLU A 450 21.38 -33.53 -20.45
CA GLU A 450 20.68 -32.33 -20.00
C GLU A 450 21.66 -31.23 -19.56
N ILE A 451 22.73 -31.57 -18.83
CA ILE A 451 23.78 -30.61 -18.45
C ILE A 451 24.39 -29.98 -19.71
N GLU A 452 24.69 -30.78 -20.75
CA GLU A 452 25.22 -30.28 -22.02
C GLU A 452 24.24 -29.32 -22.72
N GLU A 453 22.94 -29.63 -22.73
CA GLU A 453 21.93 -28.75 -23.32
C GLU A 453 21.77 -27.45 -22.53
N VAL A 454 21.77 -27.50 -21.19
CA VAL A 454 21.72 -26.31 -20.34
C VAL A 454 22.93 -25.41 -20.56
N ILE A 455 24.15 -25.96 -20.68
CA ILE A 455 25.36 -25.18 -20.98
C ILE A 455 25.27 -24.53 -22.36
N LYS A 456 24.73 -25.24 -23.34
CA LYS A 456 24.56 -24.73 -24.71
C LYS A 456 23.54 -23.60 -24.78
N GLU A 457 22.44 -23.71 -24.04
CA GLU A 457 21.41 -22.68 -23.96
C GLU A 457 21.86 -21.45 -23.17
N LEU A 458 22.53 -21.66 -22.03
CA LEU A 458 22.97 -20.58 -21.14
C LEU A 458 24.45 -20.77 -20.71
N PRO A 459 25.42 -20.42 -21.58
CA PRO A 459 26.85 -20.66 -21.31
C PRO A 459 27.39 -19.99 -20.06
N ALA A 460 26.75 -18.91 -19.59
CA ALA A 460 27.11 -18.19 -18.37
C ALA A 460 27.09 -19.09 -17.11
N ILE A 461 26.33 -20.20 -17.12
CA ILE A 461 26.26 -21.15 -16.00
C ILE A 461 27.61 -21.77 -15.64
N LEU A 462 28.56 -21.80 -16.58
CA LEU A 462 29.92 -22.29 -16.32
C LEU A 462 30.70 -21.40 -15.34
N GLU A 463 30.36 -20.12 -15.25
CA GLU A 463 30.98 -19.17 -14.33
C GLU A 463 30.37 -19.24 -12.92
N GLU A 464 29.21 -19.89 -12.78
CA GLU A 464 28.49 -19.99 -11.51
C GLU A 464 29.13 -20.98 -10.54
N LYS A 465 29.49 -20.50 -9.35
CA LYS A 465 30.13 -21.30 -8.31
C LYS A 465 29.23 -22.43 -7.81
N GLN A 466 27.92 -22.18 -7.76
CA GLN A 466 26.95 -23.19 -7.32
C GLN A 466 26.87 -24.34 -8.32
N PHE A 467 26.86 -24.05 -9.63
CA PHE A 467 26.92 -25.05 -10.69
C PHE A 467 28.22 -25.87 -10.63
N GLN A 468 29.38 -25.22 -10.51
CA GLN A 468 30.67 -25.92 -10.39
C GLN A 468 30.72 -26.86 -9.18
N LYS A 469 30.17 -26.42 -8.05
CA LYS A 469 30.05 -27.25 -6.84
C LYS A 469 29.13 -28.45 -7.08
N LEU A 470 27.99 -28.23 -7.73
CA LEU A 470 27.04 -29.28 -8.08
C LEU A 470 27.69 -30.36 -8.96
N MET A 471 28.38 -29.96 -10.03
CA MET A 471 29.07 -30.91 -10.91
C MET A 471 30.04 -31.79 -10.13
N LYS A 472 30.85 -31.17 -9.25
CA LYS A 472 31.79 -31.91 -8.40
C LYS A 472 31.09 -32.85 -7.41
N GLU A 473 29.98 -32.41 -6.81
CA GLU A 473 29.20 -33.20 -5.84
C GLU A 473 28.67 -34.49 -6.45
N TYR A 474 28.19 -34.44 -7.70
CA TYR A 474 27.66 -35.62 -8.40
C TYR A 474 28.70 -36.34 -9.26
N GLY A 475 29.96 -35.91 -9.25
CA GLY A 475 31.06 -36.59 -9.95
C GLY A 475 31.06 -36.36 -11.47
N PHE A 476 30.65 -35.17 -11.93
CA PHE A 476 30.72 -34.73 -13.31
C PHE A 476 31.87 -33.75 -13.52
N ARG A 477 32.58 -33.89 -14.64
CA ARG A 477 33.56 -32.92 -15.14
C ARG A 477 33.02 -32.23 -16.39
N VAL A 478 33.28 -30.93 -16.48
CA VAL A 478 32.83 -30.08 -17.58
C VAL A 478 34.02 -29.34 -18.17
N GLU A 479 34.28 -29.52 -19.46
CA GLU A 479 35.32 -28.78 -20.19
C GLU A 479 34.85 -28.49 -21.63
N GLY A 480 34.97 -27.23 -22.06
CA GLY A 480 34.62 -26.83 -23.43
C GLY A 480 33.17 -27.15 -23.84
N GLY A 481 32.24 -27.19 -22.88
CA GLY A 481 30.83 -27.53 -23.10
C GLY A 481 30.52 -29.02 -23.21
N LYS A 482 31.49 -29.90 -22.94
CA LYS A 482 31.28 -31.36 -22.86
C LYS A 482 31.30 -31.83 -21.42
N VAL A 483 30.48 -32.84 -21.14
CA VAL A 483 30.34 -33.42 -19.79
C VAL A 483 30.80 -34.88 -19.80
N TRP A 484 31.50 -35.32 -18.76
CA TRP A 484 31.85 -36.74 -18.54
C TRP A 484 31.96 -37.08 -17.05
N GLU A 485 31.92 -38.36 -16.73
CA GLU A 485 32.03 -38.85 -15.35
C GLU A 485 33.47 -38.81 -14.84
N GLU A 486 33.63 -38.44 -13.57
CA GLU A 486 34.87 -38.58 -12.84
C GLU A 486 34.98 -40.03 -12.31
N ASN A 487 35.99 -40.76 -12.80
CA ASN A 487 36.25 -42.16 -12.40
C ASN A 487 36.53 -42.33 -10.91
#